data_AF-A0A3B9SVH7-F1
#
_entry.id   AF-A0A3B9SVH7-F1
#
_cell.length_a   1.000
_cell.length_b   1.000
_cell.length_c   1.000
_cell.angle_alpha   90.00
_cell.angle_beta   90.00
_cell.angle_gamma   90.00
#
_symmetry.space_group_name_H-M   'P 1'
#
loop_
_entity.id
_entity.type
_entity.pdbx_description
1 polymer ?
#
loop_
_entity_poly.entity_id
_entity_poly.type
_entity_poly.pdbx_seq_one_letter_code
_entity_poly.pdbx_strand_id
1 'polypeptide(L)'
;MSASWQTVLFLIYAKKAVSSSQFTLIPRKKNLDALAEAGITVGHLKKIISDLTPENYIRGPEPDLTIPNEILWVFRVIMESTEYYLKLKLIPEKNKWNLICISFHPPDRPLR
;
A
#
# COMPACT_ATOMS: atom_id res chain seq x y z
N MET A 1 -15.68 -7.04 -11.41
CA MET A 1 -15.70 -7.67 -10.08
C MET A 1 -16.11 -6.59 -9.09
N SER A 2 -17.16 -6.78 -8.31
CA SER A 2 -17.51 -5.83 -7.24
C SER A 2 -16.46 -5.89 -6.15
N ALA A 3 -15.91 -4.74 -5.75
CA ALA A 3 -15.05 -4.61 -4.59
C ALA A 3 -15.65 -5.32 -3.37
N SER A 4 -14.86 -6.12 -2.66
CA SER A 4 -15.32 -6.63 -1.37
C SER A 4 -15.50 -5.47 -0.39
N TRP A 5 -16.49 -5.55 0.51
CA TRP A 5 -16.69 -4.55 1.56
C TRP A 5 -15.44 -4.39 2.44
N GLN A 6 -14.65 -5.44 2.60
CA GLN A 6 -13.39 -5.43 3.34
C GLN A 6 -12.34 -4.55 2.64
N THR A 7 -12.24 -4.63 1.31
CA THR A 7 -11.33 -3.79 0.51
C THR A 7 -11.70 -2.31 0.66
N VAL A 8 -13.00 -2.00 0.57
CA VAL A 8 -13.49 -0.63 0.74
C VAL A 8 -13.18 -0.11 2.14
N LEU A 9 -13.46 -0.92 3.17
CA LEU A 9 -13.20 -0.55 4.56
C LEU A 9 -11.69 -0.33 4.83
N PHE A 10 -10.84 -1.22 4.31
CA PHE A 10 -9.39 -1.06 4.38
C PHE A 10 -8.94 0.27 3.77
N LEU A 11 -9.41 0.59 2.55
CA LEU A 11 -9.05 1.83 1.86
C LEU A 11 -9.51 3.06 2.65
N ILE A 12 -10.70 3.04 3.26
CA ILE A 12 -11.18 4.15 4.13
C ILE A 12 -10.19 4.41 5.28
N TYR A 13 -9.77 3.36 5.99
CA TYR A 13 -8.84 3.52 7.11
C TYR A 13 -7.41 3.86 6.66
N ALA A 14 -6.94 3.29 5.55
CA ALA A 14 -5.65 3.64 4.95
C ALA A 14 -5.58 5.12 4.59
N LYS A 15 -6.62 5.66 3.93
CA LYS A 15 -6.71 7.08 3.56
C LYS A 15 -6.77 7.98 4.80
N LYS A 16 -7.53 7.57 5.82
CA LYS A 16 -7.60 8.28 7.11
C LYS A 16 -6.25 8.31 7.84
N ALA A 17 -5.51 7.21 7.80
CA ALA A 17 -4.18 7.12 8.39
C ALA A 17 -3.20 8.07 7.68
N VAL A 18 -3.19 8.05 6.34
CA VAL A 18 -2.37 8.96 5.52
C VAL A 18 -2.70 10.43 5.79
N SER A 19 -3.98 10.81 5.82
CA SER A 19 -4.40 12.19 6.08
C SER A 19 -4.08 12.68 7.49
N SER A 20 -3.97 11.75 8.45
CA SER A 20 -3.58 12.01 9.84
C SER A 20 -2.06 11.90 10.08
N SER A 21 -1.27 11.87 9.01
CA SER A 21 0.19 11.66 9.05
C SER A 21 0.64 10.36 9.74
N GLN A 22 -0.25 9.36 9.84
CA GLN A 22 0.03 8.04 10.40
C GLN A 22 0.41 7.07 9.27
N PHE A 23 1.61 7.28 8.72
CA PHE A 23 2.11 6.50 7.60
C PHE A 23 3.59 6.19 7.78
N THR A 24 3.97 4.93 7.57
CA THR A 24 5.34 4.45 7.63
C THR A 24 5.70 3.70 6.34
N LEU A 25 6.78 4.11 5.67
CA LEU A 25 7.41 3.32 4.62
C LEU A 25 8.56 2.51 5.23
N ILE A 26 8.56 1.19 5.05
CA ILE A 26 9.70 0.36 5.47
C ILE A 26 10.89 0.66 4.55
N PRO A 27 12.05 1.12 5.06
CA PRO A 27 13.16 1.62 4.25
C PRO A 27 14.02 0.47 3.69
N ARG A 28 13.42 -0.44 2.91
CA ARG A 28 14.16 -1.48 2.19
C ARG A 28 14.80 -0.88 0.94
N LYS A 29 16.00 -1.35 0.58
CA LYS A 29 16.72 -0.88 -0.62
C LYS A 29 15.80 -0.81 -1.86
N LYS A 30 15.04 -1.88 -2.14
CA LYS A 30 14.10 -1.95 -3.27
C LYS A 30 13.02 -0.86 -3.27
N ASN A 31 12.53 -0.47 -2.09
CA ASN A 31 11.55 0.62 -1.98
C ASN A 31 12.20 1.98 -2.25
N LEU A 32 13.40 2.20 -1.72
CA LEU A 32 14.14 3.45 -1.90
C LEU A 32 14.61 3.63 -3.35
N ASP A 33 15.13 2.56 -3.95
CA ASP A 33 15.50 2.52 -5.38
C ASP A 33 14.27 2.83 -6.23
N ALA A 34 13.13 2.19 -5.98
CA ALA A 34 11.90 2.44 -6.75
C ALA A 34 11.39 3.88 -6.63
N LEU A 35 11.50 4.51 -5.45
CA LEU A 35 11.16 5.93 -5.31
C LEU A 35 12.12 6.81 -6.12
N ALA A 36 13.42 6.52 -6.07
CA ALA A 36 14.45 7.28 -6.78
C ALA A 36 14.33 7.14 -8.31
N GLU A 37 14.15 5.92 -8.80
CA GLU A 37 13.98 5.60 -10.22
C GLU A 37 12.69 6.22 -10.79
N ALA A 38 11.60 6.20 -10.02
CA ALA A 38 10.35 6.86 -10.38
C ALA A 38 10.40 8.39 -10.24
N GLY A 39 11.46 8.96 -9.64
CA GLY A 39 11.56 10.40 -9.38
C GLY A 39 10.50 10.91 -8.39
N ILE A 40 10.01 10.07 -7.47
CA ILE A 40 8.93 10.44 -6.55
C ILE A 40 9.38 10.45 -5.08
N THR A 41 8.71 11.29 -4.29
CA THR A 41 8.94 11.38 -2.84
C THR A 41 7.98 10.47 -2.06
N VAL A 42 8.24 10.28 -0.77
CA VAL A 42 7.25 9.66 0.14
C VAL A 42 5.94 10.45 0.17
N GLY A 43 5.97 11.77 -0.04
CA GLY A 43 4.76 12.59 -0.16
C GLY A 43 3.92 12.24 -1.39
N HIS A 44 4.58 11.94 -2.53
CA HIS A 44 3.89 11.41 -3.71
C HIS A 44 3.33 10.01 -3.47
N LEU A 45 4.06 9.12 -2.80
CA LEU A 45 3.55 7.80 -2.41
C LEU A 45 2.28 7.89 -1.55
N LYS A 46 2.23 8.84 -0.60
CA LYS A 46 1.03 9.13 0.19
C LYS A 46 -0.15 9.58 -0.68
N LYS A 47 0.09 10.38 -1.73
CA LYS A 47 -0.94 10.78 -2.69
C LYS A 47 -1.45 9.57 -3.48
N ILE A 48 -0.55 8.75 -4.01
CA ILE A 48 -0.89 7.50 -4.71
C ILE A 48 -1.80 6.62 -3.85
N ILE A 49 -1.48 6.46 -2.56
CA ILE A 49 -2.32 5.69 -1.62
C ILE A 49 -3.67 6.37 -1.37
N SER A 50 -3.71 7.70 -1.30
CA SER A 50 -4.96 8.46 -1.17
C SER A 50 -5.89 8.26 -2.37
N ASP A 51 -5.31 8.04 -3.55
CA ASP A 51 -6.02 7.86 -4.81
C ASP A 51 -6.40 6.40 -5.09
N LEU A 52 -5.91 5.43 -4.31
CA LEU A 52 -6.26 4.02 -4.48
C LEU A 52 -7.77 3.80 -4.45
N THR A 53 -8.26 3.04 -5.41
CA THR A 53 -9.63 2.59 -5.51
C THR A 53 -9.68 1.06 -5.42
N PRO A 54 -10.86 0.45 -5.26
CA PRO A 54 -10.95 -1.00 -5.28
C PRO A 54 -10.52 -1.64 -6.60
N GLU A 55 -10.50 -0.92 -7.71
CA GLU A 55 -9.97 -1.37 -9.00
C GLU A 55 -8.46 -1.58 -8.98
N ASN A 56 -7.75 -0.95 -8.03
CA ASN A 56 -6.32 -1.18 -7.81
C ASN A 56 -6.03 -2.44 -7.01
N TYR A 57 -7.02 -3.04 -6.35
CA TYR A 57 -6.81 -4.19 -5.48
C TYR A 57 -6.45 -5.45 -6.29
N ILE A 58 -5.44 -6.18 -5.83
CA ILE A 58 -5.02 -7.46 -6.42
C ILE A 58 -5.44 -8.61 -5.52
N ARG A 59 -5.03 -8.58 -4.24
CA ARG A 59 -5.29 -9.65 -3.27
C ARG A 59 -5.18 -9.16 -1.83
N GLY A 60 -5.70 -9.99 -0.92
CA GLY A 60 -5.84 -9.72 0.50
C GLY A 60 -7.30 -9.85 0.95
N PRO A 61 -7.64 -9.77 2.24
CA PRO A 61 -6.73 -9.84 3.37
C PRO A 61 -5.92 -11.15 3.33
N GLU A 62 -4.59 -11.07 3.39
CA GLU A 62 -3.70 -12.23 3.51
C GLU A 62 -2.93 -12.15 4.83
N PRO A 63 -2.69 -13.26 5.56
CA PRO A 63 -1.89 -13.23 6.77
C PRO A 63 -0.46 -12.75 6.50
N ASP A 64 0.07 -11.90 7.37
CA ASP A 64 1.51 -11.63 7.43
C ASP A 64 2.24 -12.86 7.97
N LEU A 65 2.98 -13.54 7.10
CA LEU A 65 3.73 -14.75 7.46
C LEU A 65 4.91 -14.45 8.40
N THR A 66 5.28 -13.18 8.56
CA THR A 66 6.38 -12.77 9.43
C THR A 66 5.91 -12.30 10.80
N ILE A 67 4.70 -11.76 10.91
CA ILE A 67 4.15 -11.25 12.16
C ILE A 67 2.75 -11.85 12.39
N PRO A 68 2.58 -12.69 13.44
CA PRO A 68 1.30 -13.33 13.72
C PRO A 68 0.16 -12.31 13.87
N ASN A 69 -1.03 -12.68 13.36
CA ASN A 69 -2.27 -11.92 13.45
C ASN A 69 -2.30 -10.58 12.68
N GLU A 70 -1.26 -10.25 11.93
CA GLU A 70 -1.29 -9.08 11.05
C GLU A 70 -1.79 -9.46 9.65
N ILE A 71 -2.43 -8.50 8.99
CA ILE A 71 -3.11 -8.70 7.71
C ILE A 71 -2.57 -7.74 6.67
N LEU A 72 -2.30 -8.28 5.50
CA LEU A 72 -1.71 -7.60 4.36
C LEU A 72 -2.71 -7.43 3.23
N TRP A 73 -2.51 -6.35 2.49
CA TRP A 73 -3.28 -5.98 1.33
C TRP A 73 -2.34 -5.60 0.20
N VAL A 74 -2.66 -6.07 -1.01
CA VAL A 74 -1.85 -5.86 -2.20
C VAL A 74 -2.63 -5.08 -3.23
N PHE A 75 -2.01 -4.02 -3.75
CA PHE A 75 -2.56 -3.17 -4.79
C PHE A 75 -1.58 -3.00 -5.94
N ARG A 76 -2.10 -2.66 -7.11
CA ARG A 76 -1.36 -2.22 -8.28
C ARG A 76 -1.74 -0.80 -8.68
N VAL A 77 -0.75 -0.04 -9.11
CA VAL A 77 -0.95 1.26 -9.74
C VAL A 77 -0.09 1.34 -11.00
N ILE A 78 -0.50 2.17 -11.96
CA ILE A 78 0.28 2.43 -13.16
C ILE A 78 0.72 3.89 -13.12
N MET A 79 2.03 4.12 -13.23
CA MET A 79 2.64 5.45 -13.29
C MET A 79 3.54 5.50 -14.51
N GLU A 80 3.35 6.47 -15.40
CA GLU A 80 4.16 6.62 -16.62
C GLU A 80 4.34 5.30 -17.40
N SER A 81 3.24 4.55 -17.57
CA SER A 81 3.21 3.22 -18.22
C SER A 81 3.95 2.10 -17.48
N THR A 82 4.49 2.36 -16.29
CA THR A 82 5.13 1.36 -15.44
C THR A 82 4.16 0.90 -14.36
N GLU A 83 3.99 -0.40 -14.21
CA GLU A 83 3.20 -1.00 -13.13
C GLU A 83 4.01 -1.02 -11.83
N TYR A 84 3.37 -0.66 -10.72
CA TYR A 84 3.94 -0.70 -9.38
C TYR A 84 3.09 -1.57 -8.47
N TYR A 85 3.77 -2.41 -7.71
CA TYR A 85 3.24 -3.26 -6.67
C TYR A 85 3.31 -2.55 -5.32
N LEU A 86 2.18 -2.49 -4.62
CA LEU A 86 2.05 -1.94 -3.27
C LEU A 86 1.63 -3.04 -2.30
N LYS A 87 2.38 -3.22 -1.21
CA LYS A 87 2.00 -4.09 -0.08
C LYS A 87 1.79 -3.26 1.17
N LEU A 88 0.58 -3.25 1.68
CA LEU A 88 0.12 -2.38 2.76
C LEU A 88 -0.44 -3.20 3.94
N LYS A 89 -0.32 -2.66 5.15
CA LYS A 89 -1.07 -3.13 6.34
C LYS A 89 -1.44 -1.99 7.26
N LEU A 90 -2.53 -2.16 8.00
CA LEU A 90 -2.97 -1.23 9.04
C LEU A 90 -2.66 -1.85 10.40
N ILE A 91 -1.90 -1.12 11.22
CA ILE A 91 -1.60 -1.50 12.60
C ILE A 91 -2.41 -0.60 13.54
N PRO A 92 -3.12 -1.16 14.52
CA PRO A 92 -3.80 -0.35 15.52
C PRO A 92 -2.78 0.33 16.43
N GLU A 93 -2.86 1.66 16.55
CA GLU A 93 -2.06 2.46 17.47
C GLU A 93 -3.00 3.30 18.35
N LYS A 94 -3.25 2.82 19.58
CA LYS A 94 -4.24 3.41 20.50
C LYS A 94 -5.60 3.63 19.79
N ASN A 95 -6.03 4.88 19.65
CA ASN A 95 -7.30 5.30 19.02
C ASN A 95 -7.15 5.64 17.53
N LYS A 96 -6.06 5.21 16.89
CA LYS A 96 -5.73 5.50 15.49
C LYS A 96 -5.24 4.25 14.77
N TRP A 97 -5.15 4.36 13.45
CA TRP A 97 -4.49 3.38 12.62
C TRP A 97 -3.20 3.98 12.06
N ASN A 98 -2.12 3.21 12.05
CA ASN A 98 -0.91 3.51 11.32
C ASN A 98 -0.86 2.65 10.06
N LEU A 99 -0.73 3.28 8.90
CA LEU A 99 -0.59 2.59 7.63
C LEU A 99 0.89 2.31 7.37
N ILE A 100 1.24 1.03 7.28
CA ILE A 100 2.59 0.60 6.93
C ILE A 100 2.62 0.19 5.46
N CYS A 101 3.45 0.87 4.66
CA CYS A 101 3.85 0.45 3.34
C CYS A 101 5.10 -0.42 3.43
N ILE A 102 4.90 -1.73 3.21
CA ILE A 102 5.93 -2.76 3.31
C ILE A 102 6.75 -2.85 2.03
N SER A 103 6.08 -2.73 0.89
CA SER A 103 6.67 -2.80 -0.44
C SER A 103 6.06 -1.73 -1.35
N PHE A 104 6.91 -1.05 -2.09
CA PHE A 104 6.58 -0.20 -3.22
C PHE A 104 7.68 -0.36 -4.27
N HIS A 105 7.40 -1.06 -5.37
CA HIS A 105 8.36 -1.26 -6.46
C HIS A 105 7.67 -1.80 -7.71
N PRO A 106 8.27 -1.67 -8.90
CA PRO A 106 7.85 -2.44 -10.06
C PRO A 106 7.88 -3.94 -9.77
N PRO A 107 6.91 -4.73 -10.25
CA PRO A 107 6.87 -6.15 -9.95
C PRO A 107 7.97 -6.89 -10.74
N ASP A 108 8.58 -7.92 -10.14
CA ASP A 108 9.65 -8.70 -10.82
C ASP A 108 9.12 -9.51 -12.02
N ARG A 109 7.79 -9.66 -12.10
CA ARG A 109 7.02 -10.31 -13.18
C ARG A 109 5.68 -9.57 -13.31
N PRO A 110 5.03 -9.55 -14.49
CA PRO A 110 3.72 -8.92 -14.64
C PRO A 110 2.71 -9.40 -13.59
N LEU A 111 1.96 -8.47 -12.99
CA LEU A 111 0.91 -8.82 -12.03
C LEU A 111 -0.22 -9.50 -12.80
N ARG A 112 -0.52 -10.75 -12.45
CA ARG A 112 -1.58 -11.56 -13.05
C ARG A 112 -2.87 -11.44 -12.24
#